data_AF-A0A9P7KYW9-F1
#
_entry.id   AF-A0A9P7KYW9-F1
#
_cell.length_a   1.000
_cell.length_b   1.000
_cell.length_c   1.000
_cell.angle_alpha   90.00
_cell.angle_beta   90.00
_cell.angle_gamma   90.00
#
_symmetry.space_group_name_H-M   'P 1'
#
loop_
_entity.id
_entity.type
_entity.pdbx_description
1 polymer ?
#
loop_
_entity_poly.entity_id
_entity_poly.type
_entity_poly.pdbx_seq_one_letter_code
_entity_poly.pdbx_strand_id
1 'polypeptide(L)'
;MLLQATASLLLVAGSALAGPVARADKNAVVYGSKGTVSLKSDGKKPHIMILDYGENFEGHPTFEVVSASGDTPAFELTYAESKYAFSDYQSDGPLPLAAAMDTYRVNRYNITKRETFSNRLIQGAFRYQKLNLSSHGELRLRKIGVKPTVHTTPLTKLPGGFECSDEDFNHIWLTGARTAQLTEIPKDTIPDFWQVSKEGSFVESSAPQALGSRV
;
A
#
# COMPACT_ATOMS: atom_id res chain seq x y z
N MET A 1 59.90 -6.69 25.69
CA MET A 1 58.61 -7.10 26.32
C MET A 1 57.77 -5.85 26.46
N LEU A 2 56.55 -5.91 25.93
CA LEU A 2 55.57 -4.85 25.73
C LEU A 2 55.19 -4.09 27.02
N LEU A 3 54.87 -2.80 26.87
CA LEU A 3 53.56 -2.28 27.29
C LEU A 3 53.26 -0.99 26.50
N GLN A 4 52.46 -1.09 25.43
CA GLN A 4 51.85 0.08 24.78
C GLN A 4 50.50 0.33 25.45
N ALA A 5 50.36 1.51 26.07
CA ALA A 5 49.09 2.01 26.56
C ALA A 5 48.25 2.49 25.36
N THR A 6 47.16 1.79 25.08
CA THR A 6 46.14 2.24 24.13
C THR A 6 45.17 3.16 24.86
N ALA A 7 45.24 4.46 24.55
CA ALA A 7 44.20 5.41 24.95
C ALA A 7 42.95 5.17 24.09
N SER A 8 41.92 4.59 24.68
CA SER A 8 40.60 4.49 24.06
C SER A 8 39.97 5.88 24.03
N LEU A 9 39.90 6.49 22.85
CA LEU A 9 39.16 7.72 22.62
C LEU A 9 37.67 7.37 22.58
N LEU A 10 36.96 7.67 23.66
CA LEU A 10 35.50 7.58 23.72
C LEU A 10 34.92 8.72 22.88
N LEU A 11 34.57 8.45 21.62
CA LEU A 11 33.85 9.41 20.79
C LEU A 11 32.38 9.37 21.22
N VAL A 12 32.00 10.29 22.13
CA VAL A 12 30.60 10.60 22.37
C VAL A 12 30.09 11.28 21.10
N ALA A 13 29.41 10.52 20.24
CA ALA A 13 28.72 11.07 19.08
C ALA A 13 27.65 12.03 19.60
N GLY A 14 27.92 13.32 19.43
CA GLY A 14 26.99 14.40 19.69
C GLY A 14 25.69 14.17 18.92
N SER A 15 24.60 14.56 19.58
CA SER A 15 23.25 14.67 19.05
C SER A 15 23.24 15.24 17.63
N ALA A 16 23.16 14.35 16.63
CA ALA A 16 22.78 14.72 15.29
C ALA A 16 21.30 15.10 15.34
N LEU A 17 21.02 16.40 15.33
CA LEU A 17 19.72 16.93 14.96
C LEU A 17 19.33 16.28 13.63
N ALA A 18 18.28 15.46 13.65
CA ALA A 18 17.74 14.83 12.46
C ALA A 18 17.51 15.91 11.40
N GLY A 19 18.31 15.90 10.35
CA GLY A 19 18.04 16.67 9.13
C GLY A 19 16.64 16.31 8.61
N PRO A 20 16.05 17.13 7.72
CA PRO A 20 14.68 16.91 7.27
C PRO A 20 14.53 15.49 6.72
N VAL A 21 13.77 14.65 7.43
CA VAL A 21 13.40 13.30 7.00
C VAL A 21 12.78 13.46 5.63
N ALA A 22 13.37 12.79 4.63
CA ALA A 22 12.94 12.88 3.24
C ALA A 22 11.42 12.71 3.16
N ARG A 23 10.74 13.79 2.80
CA ARG A 23 9.28 13.87 2.74
C ARG A 23 8.80 12.91 1.66
N ALA A 24 7.76 12.13 1.93
CA ALA A 24 7.10 11.36 0.87
C ALA A 24 6.77 12.30 -0.29
N ASP A 25 7.27 12.00 -1.49
CA ASP A 25 6.90 12.75 -2.68
C ASP A 25 5.43 12.44 -2.96
N LYS A 26 4.56 13.42 -2.62
CA LYS A 26 3.09 13.30 -2.75
C LYS A 26 2.64 12.97 -4.18
N ASN A 27 3.51 13.14 -5.18
CA ASN A 27 3.21 12.88 -6.58
C ASN A 27 3.87 11.59 -7.13
N ALA A 28 4.79 10.97 -6.39
CA ALA A 28 5.42 9.73 -6.83
C ALA A 28 4.40 8.59 -6.77
N VAL A 29 4.27 7.84 -7.86
CA VAL A 29 3.45 6.62 -7.91
C VAL A 29 4.39 5.42 -7.91
N VAL A 30 4.13 4.47 -7.03
CA VAL A 30 4.76 3.15 -7.08
C VAL A 30 3.91 2.26 -7.96
N TYR A 31 4.44 1.84 -9.11
CA TYR A 31 3.72 1.01 -10.06
C TYR A 31 3.93 -0.48 -9.79
N GLY A 32 2.83 -1.23 -9.70
CA GLY A 32 2.85 -2.70 -9.63
C GLY A 32 2.93 -3.38 -11.01
N SER A 33 2.69 -2.63 -12.10
CA SER A 33 2.75 -3.17 -13.47
C SER A 33 3.78 -2.45 -14.35
N LYS A 34 4.53 -3.22 -15.16
CA LYS A 34 5.43 -2.70 -16.18
C LYS A 34 4.70 -2.58 -17.53
N GLY A 35 3.74 -1.65 -17.62
CA GLY A 35 2.99 -1.37 -18.85
C GLY A 35 1.50 -1.70 -18.78
N THR A 36 0.93 -2.03 -19.95
CA THR A 36 -0.50 -2.31 -20.10
C THR A 36 -0.81 -3.78 -19.81
N VAL A 37 -1.76 -4.02 -18.93
CA VAL A 37 -2.34 -5.32 -18.59
C VAL A 37 -3.70 -5.48 -19.30
N SER A 38 -4.00 -6.68 -19.78
CA SER A 38 -5.32 -7.02 -20.34
C SER A 38 -5.99 -8.10 -19.50
N LEU A 39 -7.22 -7.85 -19.07
CA LEU A 39 -8.11 -8.82 -18.44
C LEU A 39 -9.25 -9.11 -19.40
N LYS A 40 -9.62 -10.38 -19.54
CA LYS A 40 -10.71 -10.83 -20.40
C LYS A 40 -11.42 -12.02 -19.78
N SER A 41 -12.72 -11.88 -19.54
CA SER A 41 -13.57 -12.93 -18.99
C SER A 41 -14.80 -13.13 -19.86
N ASP A 42 -15.30 -14.36 -19.89
CA ASP A 42 -16.54 -14.73 -20.56
C ASP A 42 -17.78 -14.68 -19.64
N GLY A 43 -17.62 -14.20 -18.40
CA GLY A 43 -18.67 -14.20 -17.38
C GLY A 43 -18.89 -15.55 -16.69
N LYS A 44 -18.19 -16.61 -17.09
CA LYS A 44 -18.24 -17.94 -16.45
C LYS A 44 -16.96 -18.24 -15.70
N LYS A 45 -15.81 -17.84 -16.25
CA LYS A 45 -14.50 -17.97 -15.62
C LYS A 45 -13.88 -16.58 -15.42
N PRO A 46 -13.61 -16.16 -14.18
CA PRO A 46 -12.96 -14.88 -13.94
C PRO A 46 -11.54 -14.87 -14.49
N HIS A 47 -11.10 -13.70 -14.95
CA HIS A 47 -9.69 -13.46 -15.25
C HIS A 47 -9.04 -12.78 -14.05
N ILE A 48 -8.05 -13.46 -13.46
CA ILE A 48 -7.33 -12.99 -12.28
C ILE A 48 -5.88 -12.74 -12.63
N MET A 49 -5.35 -11.60 -12.20
CA MET A 49 -3.92 -11.28 -12.23
C MET A 49 -3.48 -10.78 -10.85
N ILE A 50 -2.30 -11.20 -10.40
CA ILE A 50 -1.73 -10.75 -9.12
C ILE A 50 -0.44 -9.98 -9.41
N LEU A 51 -0.36 -8.77 -8.90
CA LEU A 51 0.84 -7.94 -8.90
C LEU A 51 1.55 -8.09 -7.55
N ASP A 52 2.88 -8.32 -7.58
CA ASP A 52 3.75 -8.31 -6.41
C ASP A 52 4.65 -7.06 -6.49
N TYR A 53 4.54 -6.19 -5.48
CA TYR A 53 5.32 -4.97 -5.39
C TYR A 53 6.74 -5.20 -4.85
N GLY A 54 7.07 -6.42 -4.42
CA GLY A 54 8.36 -6.80 -3.85
C GLY A 54 8.48 -6.49 -2.35
N GLU A 55 7.83 -5.42 -1.90
CA GLU A 55 7.73 -4.99 -0.51
C GLU A 55 6.35 -4.41 -0.22
N ASN A 56 6.03 -4.17 1.05
CA ASN A 56 4.79 -3.51 1.44
C ASN A 56 4.83 -2.01 1.12
N PHE A 57 3.70 -1.49 0.63
CA PHE A 57 3.40 -0.08 0.45
C PHE A 57 2.05 0.25 1.08
N GLU A 58 1.78 1.53 1.29
CA GLU A 58 0.49 2.05 1.71
C GLU A 58 0.22 3.31 0.88
N GLY A 59 -1.04 3.56 0.53
CA GLY A 59 -1.45 4.84 -0.01
C GLY A 59 -2.77 4.79 -0.74
N HIS A 60 -2.94 5.69 -1.71
CA HIS A 60 -4.13 5.75 -2.56
C HIS A 60 -3.92 4.90 -3.82
N PRO A 61 -4.64 3.78 -3.99
CA PRO A 61 -4.59 3.01 -5.23
C PRO A 61 -4.95 3.85 -6.45
N THR A 62 -4.27 3.58 -7.56
CA THR A 62 -4.51 4.26 -8.83
C THR A 62 -4.29 3.33 -10.03
N PHE A 63 -5.06 3.54 -11.10
CA PHE A 63 -4.87 2.88 -12.38
C PHE A 63 -5.50 3.72 -13.50
N GLU A 64 -5.09 3.47 -14.74
CA GLU A 64 -5.62 4.12 -15.93
C GLU A 64 -6.30 3.10 -16.85
N VAL A 65 -7.55 3.37 -17.24
CA VAL A 65 -8.30 2.57 -18.20
C VAL A 65 -7.94 2.97 -19.63
N VAL A 66 -7.23 2.09 -20.33
CA VAL A 66 -6.89 2.25 -21.75
C VAL A 66 -8.08 1.93 -22.64
N SER A 67 -8.79 0.84 -22.35
CA SER A 67 -10.04 0.47 -23.04
C SER A 67 -10.87 -0.48 -22.21
N ALA A 68 -12.19 -0.42 -22.39
CA ALA A 68 -13.16 -1.36 -21.84
C ALA A 68 -14.14 -1.75 -22.96
N SER A 69 -14.55 -3.01 -23.00
CA SER A 69 -15.59 -3.51 -23.92
C SER A 69 -16.39 -4.64 -23.28
N GLY A 70 -17.66 -4.77 -23.64
CA GLY A 70 -18.59 -5.66 -22.95
C GLY A 70 -18.96 -5.14 -21.56
N ASP A 71 -19.40 -6.06 -20.70
CA ASP A 71 -19.79 -5.74 -19.33
C ASP A 71 -18.56 -5.81 -18.40
N THR A 72 -18.27 -4.70 -17.73
CA THR A 72 -17.16 -4.59 -16.76
C THR A 72 -17.54 -4.14 -15.33
N PRO A 73 -18.81 -4.22 -14.86
CA PRO A 73 -19.17 -3.75 -13.52
C PRO A 73 -18.64 -4.66 -12.39
N ALA A 74 -18.13 -5.84 -12.72
CA ALA A 74 -17.54 -6.79 -11.77
C ALA A 74 -16.01 -6.82 -11.87
N PHE A 75 -15.38 -5.65 -12.02
CA PHE A 75 -13.95 -5.48 -11.87
C PHE A 75 -13.61 -5.14 -10.41
N GLU A 76 -12.74 -5.94 -9.82
CA GLU A 76 -12.33 -5.80 -8.43
C GLU A 76 -10.81 -5.67 -8.31
N LEU A 77 -10.37 -4.82 -7.38
CA LEU A 77 -9.02 -4.80 -6.85
C LEU A 77 -9.05 -5.29 -5.41
N THR A 78 -8.27 -6.32 -5.11
CA THR A 78 -8.09 -6.84 -3.75
C THR A 78 -6.64 -6.68 -3.30
N TYR A 79 -6.41 -6.30 -2.06
CA TYR A 79 -5.07 -6.03 -1.53
C TYR A 79 -4.72 -6.97 -0.39
N ALA A 80 -3.43 -7.33 -0.26
CA ALA A 80 -2.93 -8.16 0.81
C ALA A 80 -1.46 -7.87 1.13
N GLU A 81 -1.07 -8.00 2.39
CA GLU A 81 0.33 -8.07 2.80
C GLU A 81 0.96 -9.43 2.45
N SER A 82 0.13 -10.48 2.42
CA SER A 82 0.53 -11.85 2.05
C SER A 82 -0.34 -12.40 0.92
N LYS A 83 0.29 -12.96 -0.12
CA LYS A 83 -0.43 -13.59 -1.24
C LYS A 83 -1.41 -14.69 -0.81
N TYR A 84 -1.15 -15.34 0.33
CA TYR A 84 -1.99 -16.40 0.86
C TYR A 84 -3.34 -15.89 1.35
N ALA A 85 -3.46 -14.61 1.70
CA ALA A 85 -4.70 -14.02 2.17
C ALA A 85 -5.79 -13.99 1.08
N PHE A 86 -5.41 -14.05 -0.21
CA PHE A 86 -6.38 -14.10 -1.31
C PHE A 86 -7.20 -15.40 -1.39
N SER A 87 -6.95 -16.39 -0.53
CA SER A 87 -7.84 -17.54 -0.35
C SER A 87 -9.17 -17.14 0.30
N ASP A 88 -9.20 -16.04 1.05
CA ASP A 88 -10.42 -15.39 1.53
C ASP A 88 -10.88 -14.31 0.53
N TYR A 89 -12.19 -14.12 0.41
CA TYR A 89 -12.75 -13.05 -0.40
C TYR A 89 -12.35 -11.67 0.13
N GLN A 90 -12.37 -11.48 1.47
CA GLN A 90 -12.00 -10.22 2.13
C GLN A 90 -10.49 -10.06 2.35
N SER A 91 -9.67 -10.97 1.80
CA SER A 91 -8.22 -10.95 1.99
C SER A 91 -7.83 -10.99 3.48
N ASP A 92 -6.84 -10.20 3.89
CA ASP A 92 -6.42 -10.00 5.28
C ASP A 92 -7.22 -8.87 5.97
N GLY A 93 -8.41 -8.56 5.47
CA GLY A 93 -9.32 -7.56 6.02
C GLY A 93 -10.59 -8.14 6.65
N PRO A 94 -11.52 -7.27 7.08
CA PRO A 94 -11.44 -5.80 7.05
C PRO A 94 -10.45 -5.24 8.09
N LEU A 95 -9.92 -4.03 7.84
CA LEU A 95 -9.02 -3.33 8.76
C LEU A 95 -9.82 -2.69 9.91
N PRO A 96 -9.59 -3.10 11.17
CA PRO A 96 -10.28 -2.49 12.30
C PRO A 96 -9.63 -1.15 12.70
N LEU A 97 -10.45 -0.23 13.22
CA LEU A 97 -10.07 1.02 13.87
C LEU A 97 -9.23 1.98 13.01
N ALA A 98 -9.37 1.88 11.68
CA ALA A 98 -8.59 2.65 10.73
C ALA A 98 -9.40 3.83 10.16
N ALA A 99 -9.46 4.95 10.91
CA ALA A 99 -10.08 6.18 10.42
C ALA A 99 -9.31 6.71 9.20
N ALA A 100 -10.04 7.18 8.17
CA ALA A 100 -9.49 7.69 6.91
C ALA A 100 -8.72 6.68 6.02
N MET A 101 -8.74 5.39 6.38
CA MET A 101 -8.37 4.29 5.51
C MET A 101 -9.61 3.64 4.89
N ASP A 102 -9.39 2.91 3.81
CA ASP A 102 -10.36 1.96 3.29
C ASP A 102 -10.34 0.72 4.18
N THR A 103 -11.40 0.56 4.96
CA THR A 103 -11.52 -0.57 5.88
C THR A 103 -11.76 -1.90 5.17
N TYR A 104 -12.17 -1.88 3.90
CA TYR A 104 -12.29 -3.09 3.09
C TYR A 104 -11.02 -3.30 2.26
N ARG A 105 -10.64 -4.58 2.09
CA ARG A 105 -9.52 -4.95 1.22
C ARG A 105 -9.92 -5.17 -0.22
N VAL A 106 -11.21 -5.02 -0.54
CA VAL A 106 -11.78 -5.24 -1.88
C VAL A 106 -12.48 -3.98 -2.35
N ASN A 107 -12.03 -3.42 -3.46
CA ASN A 107 -12.71 -2.33 -4.14
C ASN A 107 -13.34 -2.82 -5.43
N ARG A 108 -14.62 -2.52 -5.64
CA ARG A 108 -15.32 -2.82 -6.89
C ARG A 108 -15.47 -1.55 -7.71
N TYR A 109 -15.18 -1.66 -9.00
CA TYR A 109 -15.22 -0.54 -9.94
C TYR A 109 -16.25 -0.80 -11.03
N ASN A 110 -17.05 0.23 -11.33
CA ASN A 110 -17.93 0.23 -12.49
C ASN A 110 -17.29 1.04 -13.62
N ILE A 111 -16.56 0.36 -14.50
CA ILE A 111 -15.79 1.01 -15.56
C ILE A 111 -16.70 1.30 -16.76
N THR A 112 -17.03 2.58 -16.96
CA THR A 112 -17.91 3.01 -18.07
C THR A 112 -17.18 3.88 -19.11
N LYS A 113 -16.03 4.44 -18.76
CA LYS A 113 -15.28 5.38 -19.60
C LYS A 113 -13.77 5.15 -19.47
N ARG A 114 -13.01 5.69 -20.43
CA ARG A 114 -11.55 5.76 -20.35
C ARG A 114 -11.17 6.91 -19.44
N GLU A 115 -10.65 6.61 -18.26
CA GLU A 115 -10.23 7.59 -17.27
C GLU A 115 -9.13 7.03 -16.36
N THR A 116 -8.58 7.89 -15.52
CA THR A 116 -7.68 7.49 -14.44
C THR A 116 -8.45 7.44 -13.14
N PHE A 117 -8.45 6.27 -12.49
CA PHE A 117 -9.01 6.08 -11.17
C PHE A 117 -7.93 6.36 -10.13
N SER A 118 -8.33 7.06 -9.06
CA SER A 118 -7.52 7.26 -7.86
C SER A 118 -8.48 7.17 -6.69
N ASN A 119 -8.31 6.17 -5.83
CA ASN A 119 -9.16 6.04 -4.66
C ASN A 119 -8.91 7.22 -3.71
N ARG A 120 -9.96 7.66 -3.02
CA ARG A 120 -9.86 8.75 -2.05
C ARG A 120 -9.29 8.26 -0.72
N LEU A 121 -9.74 7.10 -0.24
CA LEU A 121 -9.26 6.51 1.01
C LEU A 121 -7.93 5.78 0.82
N ILE A 122 -7.19 5.63 1.92
CA ILE A 122 -5.89 4.95 1.97
C ILE A 122 -6.10 3.45 2.12
N GLN A 123 -5.47 2.61 1.30
CA GLN A 123 -5.71 1.15 1.30
C GLN A 123 -5.10 0.38 2.50
N GLY A 124 -4.38 1.07 3.38
CA GLY A 124 -3.51 0.46 4.38
C GLY A 124 -2.32 -0.27 3.74
N ALA A 125 -1.47 -0.90 4.55
CA ALA A 125 -0.31 -1.64 4.07
C ALA A 125 -0.72 -2.84 3.19
N PHE A 126 -0.04 -3.03 2.06
CA PHE A 126 -0.15 -4.19 1.19
C PHE A 126 1.12 -4.39 0.35
N ARG A 127 1.41 -5.63 -0.04
CA ARG A 127 2.47 -5.98 -0.99
C ARG A 127 1.89 -6.53 -2.29
N TYR A 128 0.74 -7.17 -2.20
CA TYR A 128 0.08 -7.85 -3.30
C TYR A 128 -1.21 -7.13 -3.69
N GLN A 129 -1.46 -7.03 -4.99
CA GLN A 129 -2.69 -6.49 -5.56
C GLN A 129 -3.27 -7.47 -6.57
N LYS A 130 -4.45 -8.03 -6.28
CA LYS A 130 -5.20 -8.93 -7.15
C LYS A 130 -6.20 -8.14 -7.98
N LEU A 131 -6.06 -8.20 -9.30
CA LEU A 131 -7.01 -7.73 -10.28
C LEU A 131 -7.93 -8.89 -10.65
N ASN A 132 -9.24 -8.68 -10.55
CA ASN A 132 -10.24 -9.71 -10.88
C ASN A 132 -11.34 -9.13 -11.76
N LEU A 133 -11.48 -9.63 -12.99
CA LEU A 133 -12.62 -9.34 -13.87
C LEU A 133 -13.51 -10.58 -13.97
N SER A 134 -14.71 -10.51 -13.41
CA SER A 134 -15.66 -11.63 -13.38
C SER A 134 -16.81 -11.51 -14.38
N SER A 135 -17.05 -10.33 -14.96
CA SER A 135 -18.11 -10.10 -15.94
C SER A 135 -17.64 -10.37 -17.38
N HIS A 136 -18.60 -10.64 -18.29
CA HIS A 136 -18.32 -10.90 -19.70
C HIS A 136 -17.84 -9.62 -20.42
N GLY A 137 -16.52 -9.48 -20.54
CA GLY A 137 -15.91 -8.28 -21.09
C GLY A 137 -14.39 -8.34 -21.14
N GLU A 138 -13.80 -7.24 -21.59
CA GLU A 138 -12.37 -7.04 -21.70
C GLU A 138 -11.98 -5.66 -21.15
N LEU A 139 -10.93 -5.63 -20.33
CA LEU A 139 -10.35 -4.42 -19.75
C LEU A 139 -8.86 -4.36 -20.10
N ARG A 140 -8.42 -3.21 -20.58
CA ARG A 140 -7.00 -2.89 -20.73
C ARG A 140 -6.66 -1.76 -19.79
N LEU A 141 -5.72 -2.01 -18.89
CA LEU A 141 -5.35 -1.11 -17.80
C LEU A 141 -3.86 -0.81 -17.89
N ARG A 142 -3.43 0.40 -17.52
CA ARG A 142 -2.01 0.74 -17.36
C ARG A 142 -1.81 1.59 -16.12
N LYS A 143 -0.55 1.84 -15.75
CA LYS A 143 -0.19 2.66 -14.58
C LYS A 143 -0.88 2.17 -13.29
N ILE A 144 -1.02 0.86 -13.16
CA ILE A 144 -1.60 0.26 -11.95
C ILE A 144 -0.58 0.41 -10.83
N GLY A 145 -0.97 1.06 -9.74
CA GLY A 145 -0.04 1.46 -8.70
C GLY A 145 -0.72 2.05 -7.47
N VAL A 146 0.10 2.69 -6.65
CA VAL A 146 -0.31 3.40 -5.43
C VAL A 146 0.45 4.72 -5.32
N LYS A 147 -0.26 5.78 -4.92
CA LYS A 147 0.33 7.05 -4.49
C LYS A 147 0.62 6.95 -2.98
N PRO A 148 1.89 6.84 -2.56
CA PRO A 148 2.19 6.50 -1.18
C PRO A 148 1.79 7.59 -0.19
N THR A 149 1.26 7.18 0.96
CA THR A 149 1.01 8.04 2.13
C THR A 149 1.99 7.78 3.26
N VAL A 150 3.11 7.13 2.93
CA VAL A 150 4.18 6.70 3.84
C VAL A 150 5.52 7.06 3.22
N HIS A 151 6.58 7.06 4.02
CA HIS A 151 7.92 7.28 3.50
C HIS A 151 8.35 6.15 2.55
N THR A 152 8.99 6.51 1.42
CA THR A 152 9.48 5.58 0.39
C THR A 152 10.97 5.76 0.09
N THR A 153 11.68 6.46 0.97
CA THR A 153 13.14 6.59 0.91
C THR A 153 13.75 5.19 0.92
N PRO A 154 14.63 4.85 -0.04
CA PRO A 154 15.32 3.56 -0.03
C PRO A 154 15.99 3.31 1.32
N LEU A 155 15.88 2.09 1.85
CA LEU A 155 16.39 1.76 3.19
C LEU A 155 17.91 2.03 3.33
N THR A 156 18.66 1.84 2.25
CA THR A 156 20.11 2.13 2.16
C THR A 156 20.45 3.63 2.19
N LYS A 157 19.45 4.51 2.10
CA LYS A 157 19.59 5.97 2.17
C LYS A 157 19.00 6.56 3.45
N LEU A 158 18.60 5.72 4.40
CA LEU A 158 18.18 6.19 5.71
C LEU A 158 19.38 6.76 6.48
N PRO A 159 19.16 7.76 7.36
CA PRO A 159 20.25 8.37 8.13
C PRO A 159 20.85 7.43 9.18
N GLY A 160 20.09 6.43 9.63
CA GLY A 160 20.56 5.34 10.49
C GLY A 160 20.71 4.04 9.70
N GLY A 161 21.68 3.22 10.06
CA GLY A 161 22.01 1.97 9.39
C GLY A 161 22.50 0.90 10.37
N PHE A 162 22.35 -0.35 9.99
CA PHE A 162 22.98 -1.50 10.65
C PHE A 162 23.39 -2.50 9.58
N GLU A 163 24.57 -3.09 9.75
CA GLU A 163 25.06 -4.18 8.92
C GLU A 163 26.03 -5.01 9.76
N CYS A 164 25.93 -6.34 9.62
CA CYS A 164 26.84 -7.29 10.25
C CYS A 164 27.07 -8.50 9.34
N SER A 165 27.92 -9.43 9.75
CA SER A 165 28.24 -10.64 8.97
C SER A 165 27.10 -11.67 8.91
N ASP A 166 26.07 -11.51 9.74
CA ASP A 166 24.90 -12.38 9.76
C ASP A 166 23.78 -11.77 8.89
N GLU A 167 23.47 -12.44 7.78
CA GLU A 167 22.47 -11.97 6.83
C GLU A 167 21.05 -11.91 7.42
N ASP A 168 20.72 -12.76 8.39
CA ASP A 168 19.40 -12.77 9.01
C ASP A 168 19.21 -11.52 9.89
N PHE A 169 20.24 -11.11 10.63
CA PHE A 169 20.18 -9.84 11.38
C PHE A 169 20.10 -8.62 10.46
N ASN A 170 20.76 -8.65 9.31
CA ASN A 170 20.63 -7.60 8.30
C ASN A 170 19.19 -7.54 7.76
N HIS A 171 18.58 -8.69 7.45
CA HIS A 171 17.19 -8.78 7.01
C HIS A 171 16.18 -8.33 8.08
N ILE A 172 16.41 -8.70 9.34
CA ILE A 172 15.58 -8.24 10.47
C ILE A 172 15.64 -6.72 10.58
N TRP A 173 16.84 -6.13 10.49
CA TRP A 173 16.98 -4.68 10.54
C TRP A 173 16.27 -3.98 9.38
N LEU A 174 16.47 -4.45 8.14
CA LEU A 174 15.81 -3.89 6.96
C LEU A 174 14.29 -3.99 7.06
N THR A 175 13.77 -5.13 7.52
CA THR A 175 12.34 -5.34 7.74
C THR A 175 11.81 -4.38 8.79
N GLY A 176 12.51 -4.21 9.92
CA GLY A 176 12.15 -3.27 10.98
C GLY A 176 12.14 -1.82 10.49
N ALA A 177 13.16 -1.41 9.73
CA ALA A 177 13.23 -0.08 9.13
C ALA A 177 12.08 0.18 8.16
N ARG A 178 11.70 -0.81 7.34
CA ARG A 178 10.54 -0.69 6.44
C ARG A 178 9.22 -0.62 7.20
N THR A 179 9.06 -1.44 8.25
CA THR A 179 7.88 -1.40 9.11
C THR A 179 7.73 -0.02 9.76
N ALA A 180 8.82 0.57 10.26
CA ALA A 180 8.79 1.93 10.82
C ALA A 180 8.29 2.96 9.78
N GLN A 181 8.83 2.93 8.55
CA GLN A 181 8.36 3.81 7.47
C GLN A 181 6.87 3.65 7.16
N LEU A 182 6.35 2.43 7.20
CA LEU A 182 4.92 2.14 6.94
C LEU A 182 4.00 2.67 8.04
N THR A 183 4.50 2.79 9.27
CA THR A 183 3.74 3.34 10.41
C THR A 183 3.87 4.86 10.57
N GLU A 184 4.66 5.50 9.71
CA GLU A 184 4.89 6.94 9.72
C GLU A 184 4.12 7.62 8.58
N ILE A 185 2.92 8.11 8.90
CA ILE A 185 2.08 8.83 7.95
C ILE A 185 2.43 10.32 8.00
N PRO A 186 2.92 10.93 6.90
CA PRO A 186 3.25 12.35 6.88
C PRO A 186 2.04 13.24 7.17
N LYS A 187 2.29 14.43 7.70
CA LYS A 187 1.22 15.41 7.85
C LYS A 187 0.56 15.75 6.51
N ASP A 188 -0.74 16.04 6.56
CA ASP A 188 -1.54 16.47 5.42
C ASP A 188 -1.60 15.44 4.27
N THR A 189 -1.50 14.14 4.57
CA THR A 189 -1.71 13.03 3.60
C THR A 189 -2.90 12.16 3.92
N ILE A 190 -3.51 12.32 5.10
CA ILE A 190 -4.72 11.59 5.50
C ILE A 190 -5.94 12.38 4.99
N PRO A 191 -6.84 11.78 4.20
CA PRO A 191 -8.05 12.43 3.72
C PRO A 191 -9.08 12.60 4.85
N ASP A 192 -10.00 13.56 4.72
CA ASP A 192 -11.15 13.66 5.62
C ASP A 192 -11.99 12.39 5.53
N PHE A 193 -12.21 11.71 6.66
CA PHE A 193 -12.97 10.45 6.65
C PHE A 193 -14.46 10.69 6.29
N TRP A 194 -15.03 11.74 6.87
CA TRP A 194 -16.41 12.15 6.65
C TRP A 194 -16.50 13.15 5.52
N GLN A 195 -17.34 12.86 4.52
CA GLN A 195 -17.70 13.83 3.49
C GLN A 195 -18.98 14.53 3.94
N VAL A 196 -18.83 15.74 4.47
CA VAL A 196 -19.94 16.54 5.00
C VAL A 196 -20.45 17.49 3.91
N SER A 197 -21.74 17.43 3.61
CA SER A 197 -22.44 18.32 2.69
C SER A 197 -23.69 18.91 3.34
N LYS A 198 -24.45 19.73 2.59
CA LYS A 198 -25.72 20.29 3.09
C LYS A 198 -26.79 19.21 3.26
N GLU A 199 -26.68 18.11 2.53
CA GLU A 199 -27.60 16.98 2.51
C GLU A 199 -27.32 15.97 3.64
N GLY A 200 -26.14 16.02 4.27
CA GLY A 200 -25.76 15.16 5.38
C GLY A 200 -24.28 14.80 5.36
N SER A 201 -23.94 13.71 6.04
CA SER A 201 -22.57 13.20 6.10
C SER A 201 -22.48 11.81 5.48
N PHE A 202 -21.48 11.61 4.62
CA PHE A 202 -21.23 10.34 3.95
C PHE A 202 -19.88 9.75 4.40
N VAL A 203 -19.93 8.47 4.79
CA VAL A 203 -18.75 7.65 5.10
C VAL A 203 -18.67 6.55 4.06
N GLU A 204 -17.62 6.61 3.24
CA GLU A 204 -17.48 5.75 2.06
C GLU A 204 -17.10 4.31 2.41
N SER A 205 -16.29 4.11 3.45
CA SER A 205 -15.83 2.78 3.88
C SER A 205 -15.83 2.73 5.41
N SER A 206 -16.67 1.87 5.97
CA SER A 206 -16.69 1.58 7.40
C SER A 206 -17.17 0.15 7.61
N ALA A 207 -16.23 -0.79 7.59
CA ALA A 207 -16.50 -2.16 7.94
C ALA A 207 -16.96 -2.25 9.41
N PRO A 208 -17.83 -3.22 9.76
CA PRO A 208 -18.21 -3.48 11.14
C PRO A 208 -16.99 -3.62 12.03
N GLN A 209 -16.87 -2.71 13.00
CA GLN A 209 -15.77 -2.71 13.96
C GLN A 209 -16.12 -3.70 15.06
N ALA A 210 -15.36 -4.78 15.18
CA ALA A 210 -15.55 -5.76 16.25
C ALA A 210 -15.09 -5.18 17.60
N LEU A 211 -15.86 -4.23 18.13
CA LEU A 211 -15.81 -3.80 19.53
C LEU A 211 -17.18 -3.98 20.23
N GLY A 212 -18.15 -4.62 19.57
CA GLY A 212 -19.44 -4.98 20.14
C GLY A 212 -19.76 -6.46 19.96
N SER A 213 -20.06 -7.13 21.09
CA SER A 213 -20.53 -8.52 21.26
C SER A 213 -19.57 -9.67 20.87
N ARG A 214 -18.71 -10.06 21.83
CA ARG A 214 -18.87 -11.41 22.36
C ARG A 214 -20.11 -11.40 23.25
N VAL A 215 -21.20 -11.98 22.76
CA VAL A 215 -22.23 -12.62 23.60
C VAL A 215 -22.41 -14.02 23.04
#